data_AF-A0A1E7EWP2-F1
#
_entry.id   AF-A0A1E7EWP2-F1
#
_cell.length_a   1.000
_cell.length_b   1.000
_cell.length_c   1.000
_cell.angle_alpha   90.00
_cell.angle_beta   90.00
_cell.angle_gamma   90.00
#
_symmetry.space_group_name_H-M   'P 1'
#
loop_
_entity.id
_entity.type
_entity.pdbx_description
1 polymer ?
#
loop_
_entity_poly.entity_id
_entity_poly.type
_entity_poly.pdbx_seq_one_letter_code
_entity_poly.pdbx_strand_id
1 'polypeptide(L)'
;MNDLLSPSTANIPSTEPIPAPTTHDVLFGRGGMTNGHGGNRRFRDIIALHRPDYVQATKMDKPNVARKIVRAIRSGNPPGRFLRKGPDNNWRDVGDKVAAEKTSQGLRERSNAEKRQRSAQRESLRIGREGAAVTAAAVEPDSKKIKLDGAALSISADGIIPASMNVKKVTNSVKKIKKGTD
;
A
#
# COMPACT_ATOMS: atom_id res chain seq x y z
N MET A 1 42.95 5.69 -15.72
CA MET A 1 42.51 7.10 -15.69
C MET A 1 41.10 7.14 -16.26
N ASN A 2 40.13 7.47 -15.41
CA ASN A 2 38.83 8.12 -15.68
C ASN A 2 37.91 7.84 -14.48
N ASP A 3 37.95 8.80 -13.57
CA ASP A 3 37.04 9.15 -12.49
C ASP A 3 36.35 8.06 -11.66
N LEU A 4 37.04 7.76 -10.56
CA LEU A 4 36.54 7.79 -9.18
C LEU A 4 35.10 8.32 -9.03
N LEU A 5 34.28 7.49 -8.35
CA LEU A 5 32.95 7.81 -7.84
C LEU A 5 32.89 9.23 -7.24
N SER A 6 32.40 10.19 -8.01
CA SER A 6 31.99 11.48 -7.47
C SER A 6 30.66 11.30 -6.73
N PRO A 7 30.52 11.75 -5.46
CA PRO A 7 29.25 11.77 -4.75
C PRO A 7 28.24 12.80 -5.31
N SER A 8 28.49 13.36 -6.50
CA SER A 8 27.70 14.39 -7.16
C SER A 8 26.73 13.82 -8.20
N THR A 9 25.70 13.10 -7.74
CA THR A 9 24.50 12.80 -8.56
C THR A 9 23.21 13.13 -7.83
N ALA A 10 23.26 14.08 -6.91
CA ALA A 10 22.05 14.72 -6.40
C ALA A 10 21.57 15.70 -7.46
N ASN A 11 20.38 15.50 -8.03
CA ASN A 11 19.83 16.45 -8.99
C ASN A 11 19.35 17.71 -8.23
N ILE A 12 19.90 18.83 -8.68
CA ILE A 12 19.77 20.19 -8.14
C ILE A 12 18.45 20.79 -8.64
N PRO A 13 17.74 21.61 -7.83
CA PRO A 13 16.58 22.35 -8.32
C PRO A 13 16.89 23.09 -9.63
N SER A 14 16.01 22.94 -10.62
CA SER A 14 16.18 23.59 -11.92
C SER A 14 15.44 24.92 -11.98
N THR A 15 16.11 25.94 -12.50
CA THR A 15 15.54 27.25 -12.83
C THR A 15 14.97 27.27 -14.26
N GLU A 16 14.99 26.16 -14.98
CA GLU A 16 14.37 26.11 -16.30
C GLU A 16 12.86 25.90 -16.17
N PRO A 17 12.04 26.76 -16.80
CA PRO A 17 10.60 26.59 -16.84
C PRO A 17 10.24 25.39 -17.74
N ILE A 18 9.47 24.47 -17.18
CA ILE A 18 8.94 23.32 -17.89
C ILE A 18 7.53 23.70 -18.38
N PRO A 19 7.25 23.63 -19.70
CA PRO A 19 6.02 24.15 -20.28
C PRO A 19 4.77 23.36 -19.85
N ALA A 20 4.87 22.03 -19.74
CA ALA A 20 3.77 21.19 -19.30
C ALA A 20 4.27 19.98 -18.49
N PRO A 21 3.59 19.62 -17.38
CA PRO A 21 3.88 18.40 -16.66
C PRO A 21 3.43 17.17 -17.46
N THR A 22 4.24 16.12 -17.43
CA THR A 22 3.88 14.81 -17.96
C THR A 22 3.07 14.02 -16.93
N THR A 23 2.36 12.97 -17.36
CA THR A 23 1.60 12.08 -16.47
C THR A 23 2.45 11.34 -15.44
N HIS A 24 3.78 11.28 -15.63
CA HIS A 24 4.72 10.61 -14.73
C HIS A 24 5.32 11.57 -13.69
N ASP A 25 5.10 12.87 -13.85
CA ASP A 25 5.63 13.88 -12.94
C ASP A 25 4.84 13.98 -11.65
N VAL A 26 5.58 14.17 -10.56
CA VAL A 26 5.03 14.36 -9.22
C VAL A 26 4.82 15.85 -9.00
N LEU A 27 3.57 16.27 -8.92
CA LEU A 27 3.20 17.67 -8.79
C LEU A 27 3.10 18.07 -7.32
N PHE A 28 3.71 19.19 -6.97
CA PHE A 28 3.57 19.86 -5.69
C PHE A 28 2.38 20.82 -5.74
N GLY A 29 1.51 20.74 -4.74
CA GLY A 29 0.31 21.56 -4.64
C GLY A 29 -0.62 21.04 -3.55
N ARG A 30 -1.54 21.91 -3.11
CA ARG A 30 -2.67 21.55 -2.24
C ARG A 30 -3.94 21.56 -3.10
N GLY A 31 -4.77 20.52 -2.99
CA GLY A 31 -6.06 20.45 -3.69
C GLY A 31 -6.33 19.12 -4.40
N GLY A 32 -7.59 18.91 -4.80
CA GLY A 32 -8.04 17.67 -5.44
C GLY A 32 -7.41 17.42 -6.82
N MET A 33 -7.20 18.46 -7.61
CA MET A 33 -6.65 18.36 -8.97
C MET A 33 -5.22 17.80 -8.99
N THR A 34 -4.35 18.26 -8.08
CA THR A 34 -2.98 17.74 -7.95
C THR A 34 -2.97 16.33 -7.37
N ASN A 35 -3.86 16.01 -6.43
CA ASN A 35 -3.95 14.68 -5.83
C ASN A 35 -4.41 13.61 -6.83
N GLY A 36 -5.23 14.00 -7.82
CA GLY A 36 -5.69 13.14 -8.92
C GLY A 36 -4.70 12.98 -10.07
N HIS A 37 -3.51 13.57 -10.01
CA HIS A 37 -2.52 13.45 -11.08
C HIS A 37 -1.92 12.03 -11.15
N GLY A 38 -1.63 11.52 -12.36
CA GLY A 38 -1.09 10.18 -12.57
C GLY A 38 0.21 9.93 -11.78
N GLY A 39 1.15 10.88 -11.82
CA GLY A 39 2.42 10.77 -11.11
C GLY A 39 2.25 10.84 -9.60
N ASN A 40 1.24 11.55 -9.10
CA ASN A 40 0.94 11.59 -7.67
C ASN A 40 0.27 10.31 -7.17
N ARG A 41 -0.53 9.63 -7.99
CA ARG A 41 -1.03 8.28 -7.67
C ARG A 41 0.13 7.29 -7.57
N ARG A 42 0.95 7.21 -8.63
CA ARG A 42 2.14 6.34 -8.67
C ARG A 42 3.08 6.62 -7.50
N PHE A 43 3.30 7.89 -7.15
CA PHE A 43 4.09 8.30 -5.99
C PHE A 43 3.56 7.69 -4.69
N ARG A 44 2.25 7.71 -4.47
CA ARG A 44 1.63 7.12 -3.26
C ARG A 44 1.75 5.61 -3.24
N ASP A 45 1.63 4.96 -4.40
CA ASP A 45 1.77 3.50 -4.52
C ASP A 45 3.21 3.07 -4.19
N ILE A 46 4.22 3.79 -4.70
CA ILE A 46 5.63 3.54 -4.38
C ILE A 46 5.92 3.78 -2.89
N ILE A 47 5.32 4.82 -2.29
CA ILE A 47 5.43 5.06 -0.84
C ILE A 47 4.83 3.91 -0.04
N ALA A 48 3.64 3.44 -0.44
CA ALA A 48 2.97 2.33 0.24
C ALA A 48 3.82 1.05 0.17
N LEU A 49 4.43 0.79 -0.99
CA LEU A 49 5.35 -0.34 -1.19
C LEU A 49 6.57 -0.30 -0.28
N HIS A 50 7.20 0.87 -0.10
CA HIS A 50 8.40 1.05 0.74
C HIS A 50 8.08 1.38 2.20
N ARG A 51 6.80 1.40 2.58
CA ARG A 51 6.37 1.72 3.93
C ARG A 51 6.86 0.69 4.97
N PRO A 52 6.82 -0.63 4.71
CA PRO A 52 7.37 -1.63 5.64
C PRO A 52 8.86 -1.38 5.93
N ASP A 53 9.64 -1.07 4.90
CA ASP A 53 11.07 -0.76 5.04
C ASP A 53 11.30 0.45 5.92
N TYR A 54 10.49 1.51 5.77
CA TYR A 54 10.58 2.71 6.61
C TYR A 54 10.23 2.46 8.08
N VAL A 55 9.28 1.54 8.34
CA VAL A 55 8.87 1.18 9.70
C VAL A 55 9.94 0.34 10.39
N GLN A 56 10.60 -0.56 9.66
CA GLN A 56 11.70 -1.39 10.17
C GLN A 56 13.03 -0.62 10.26
N ALA A 57 13.20 0.44 9.48
CA ALA A 57 14.42 1.24 9.45
C ALA A 57 14.70 2.00 10.76
N THR A 58 15.98 2.08 11.11
CA THR A 58 16.47 2.90 12.22
C THR A 58 16.26 4.38 11.96
N LYS A 59 16.38 5.22 13.01
CA LYS A 59 16.27 6.69 12.88
C LYS A 59 17.24 7.26 11.83
N MET A 60 18.43 6.67 11.71
CA MET A 60 19.47 7.10 10.77
C MET A 60 19.17 6.68 9.32
N ASP A 61 18.44 5.58 9.14
CA ASP A 61 18.13 5.02 7.81
C ASP A 61 16.83 5.54 7.20
N LYS A 62 15.95 6.14 8.00
CA LYS A 62 14.69 6.74 7.51
C LYS A 62 14.89 7.72 6.34
N PRO A 63 15.89 8.63 6.36
CA PRO A 63 16.19 9.48 5.21
C PRO A 63 16.73 8.70 4.00
N ASN A 64 17.44 7.59 4.20
CA ASN A 64 17.92 6.72 3.11
C ASN A 64 16.73 6.12 2.35
N VAL A 65 15.69 5.66 3.05
CA VAL A 65 14.47 5.12 2.42
C VAL A 65 13.78 6.17 1.55
N ALA A 66 13.66 7.41 2.03
CA ALA A 66 13.08 8.51 1.24
C ALA A 66 13.90 8.80 -0.02
N ARG A 67 15.25 8.85 0.08
CA ARG A 67 16.13 9.04 -1.08
C ARG A 67 16.02 7.90 -2.10
N LYS A 68 15.88 6.65 -1.65
CA LYS A 68 15.66 5.50 -2.53
C LYS A 68 14.40 5.65 -3.39
N ILE A 69 13.29 6.09 -2.79
CA ILE A 69 12.02 6.32 -3.50
C ILE A 69 12.16 7.44 -4.54
N VAL A 70 12.79 8.56 -4.18
CA VAL A 70 13.03 9.67 -5.11
C VAL A 70 13.85 9.19 -6.31
N ARG A 71 14.93 8.43 -6.05
CA ARG A 71 15.75 7.83 -7.10
C ARG A 71 14.92 6.89 -7.99
N ALA A 72 14.07 6.05 -7.42
CA ALA A 72 13.22 5.11 -8.17
C ALA A 72 12.22 5.83 -9.11
N ILE A 73 11.73 7.01 -8.71
CA ILE A 73 10.84 7.82 -9.54
C ILE A 73 11.61 8.45 -10.70
N ARG A 74 12.78 9.03 -10.40
CA ARG A 74 13.65 9.70 -11.38
C ARG A 74 14.30 8.72 -12.36
N SER A 75 14.62 7.50 -11.92
CA SER A 75 15.19 6.44 -12.77
C SER A 75 14.13 5.62 -13.53
N GLY A 76 12.85 5.98 -13.43
CA GLY A 76 11.79 5.33 -14.18
C GLY A 76 11.91 5.56 -15.69
N ASN A 77 11.22 4.74 -16.48
CA ASN A 77 11.04 4.98 -17.91
C ASN A 77 9.54 5.14 -18.21
N PRO A 78 9.06 6.35 -18.58
CA PRO A 78 9.80 7.61 -18.67
C PRO A 78 10.18 8.17 -17.28
N PRO A 79 11.21 9.04 -17.20
CA PRO A 79 11.70 9.59 -15.94
C PRO A 79 10.67 10.54 -15.32
N GLY A 80 10.35 10.34 -14.04
CA GLY A 80 9.46 11.23 -13.31
C GLY A 80 10.23 12.39 -12.66
N ARG A 81 9.76 13.62 -12.84
CA ARG A 81 10.30 14.81 -12.18
C ARG A 81 9.43 15.23 -11.00
N PHE A 82 10.00 16.06 -10.12
CA PHE A 82 9.29 16.61 -8.98
C PHE A 82 9.02 18.09 -9.24
N LEU A 83 7.81 18.41 -9.69
CA LEU A 83 7.49 19.73 -10.22
C LEU A 83 6.74 20.58 -9.21
N ARG A 84 7.15 21.84 -9.08
CA ARG A 84 6.42 22.86 -8.32
C ARG A 84 6.06 24.02 -9.24
N LYS A 85 4.83 24.51 -9.10
CA LYS A 85 4.36 25.71 -9.79
C LYS A 85 4.90 26.95 -9.08
N GLY A 86 5.60 27.80 -9.82
CA GLY A 86 6.07 29.11 -9.36
C GLY A 86 4.97 30.18 -9.39
N PRO A 87 5.25 31.39 -8.89
CA PRO A 87 4.32 32.53 -8.98
C PRO A 87 4.10 32.99 -10.43
N ASP A 88 5.06 32.70 -11.30
CA ASP A 88 5.04 32.92 -12.75
C ASP A 88 4.20 31.88 -13.52
N ASN A 89 3.44 31.04 -12.81
CA ASN A 89 2.67 29.92 -13.36
C ASN A 89 3.48 28.83 -14.09
N ASN A 90 4.82 28.91 -14.06
CA ASN A 90 5.70 27.92 -14.68
C ASN A 90 6.01 26.76 -13.73
N TRP A 91 6.23 25.57 -14.30
CA TRP A 91 6.66 24.39 -13.55
C TRP A 91 8.17 24.31 -13.48
N ARG A 92 8.72 24.00 -12.31
CA ARG A 92 10.16 23.90 -12.09
C ARG A 92 10.47 22.65 -11.28
N ASP A 93 11.59 21.99 -11.57
CA ASP A 93 12.05 20.84 -10.79
C ASP A 93 12.59 21.33 -9.44
N VAL A 94 12.10 20.74 -8.35
CA VAL A 94 12.48 21.13 -6.97
C VAL A 94 13.77 20.48 -6.49
N GLY A 95 14.32 19.53 -7.23
CA GLY A 95 15.54 18.81 -6.85
C GLY A 95 15.30 17.69 -5.82
N ASP A 96 16.36 16.91 -5.55
CA ASP A 96 16.28 15.71 -4.70
C ASP A 96 15.98 16.04 -3.23
N LYS A 97 16.52 17.14 -2.72
CA LYS A 97 16.37 17.52 -1.32
C LYS A 97 14.89 17.72 -0.95
N VAL A 98 14.20 18.56 -1.72
CA VAL A 98 12.78 18.87 -1.50
C VAL A 98 11.89 17.66 -1.83
N ALA A 99 12.26 16.88 -2.85
CA ALA A 99 11.58 15.62 -3.17
C ALA A 99 11.68 14.60 -2.02
N ALA A 100 12.85 14.47 -1.39
CA ALA A 100 13.07 13.58 -0.26
C ALA A 100 12.30 14.02 0.99
N GLU A 101 12.19 15.33 1.24
CA GLU A 101 11.36 15.90 2.31
C GLU A 101 9.88 15.56 2.10
N LYS A 102 9.35 15.78 0.89
CA LYS A 102 7.97 15.40 0.53
C LYS A 102 7.73 13.90 0.73
N THR A 103 8.69 13.08 0.33
CA THR A 103 8.63 11.63 0.48
C THR A 103 8.65 11.21 1.94
N SER A 104 9.53 11.82 2.75
CA SER A 104 9.59 11.59 4.19
C SER A 104 8.27 11.94 4.88
N GLN A 105 7.65 13.04 4.45
CA GLN A 105 6.33 13.42 4.95
C GLN A 105 5.27 12.39 4.56
N GLY A 106 5.26 11.93 3.30
CA GLY A 106 4.34 10.89 2.83
C GLY A 106 4.54 9.52 3.49
N LEU A 107 5.77 9.17 3.90
CA LEU A 107 6.05 7.96 4.67
C LEU A 107 5.57 8.06 6.13
N ARG A 108 5.66 9.26 6.72
CA ARG A 108 5.14 9.53 8.07
C ARG A 108 3.62 9.49 8.09
N GLU A 109 2.99 10.16 7.14
CA GLU A 109 1.53 10.19 7.01
C GLU A 109 1.02 8.83 6.54
N ARG A 110 0.06 8.24 7.26
CA ARG A 110 -0.67 7.07 6.75
C ARG A 110 -1.52 7.52 5.57
N SER A 111 -1.54 6.72 4.51
CA SER A 111 -2.32 7.05 3.32
C SER A 111 -3.82 7.13 3.68
N ASN A 112 -4.58 8.03 3.04
CA ASN A 112 -6.03 8.09 3.29
C ASN A 112 -6.72 6.77 2.93
N ALA A 113 -6.16 6.01 1.99
CA ALA A 113 -6.64 4.67 1.65
C ALA A 113 -6.36 3.67 2.80
N GLU A 114 -5.16 3.69 3.39
CA GLU A 114 -4.83 2.85 4.56
C GLU A 114 -5.70 3.21 5.77
N LYS A 115 -5.96 4.51 5.99
CA LYS A 115 -6.87 4.98 7.05
C LYS A 115 -8.30 4.46 6.82
N ARG A 116 -8.81 4.54 5.59
CA ARG A 116 -10.13 4.04 5.19
C ARG A 116 -10.25 2.52 5.30
N GLN A 117 -9.23 1.79 4.85
CA GLN A 117 -9.19 0.33 4.97
C GLN A 117 -9.18 -0.10 6.44
N ARG A 118 -8.40 0.57 7.28
CA ARG A 118 -8.37 0.29 8.72
C ARG A 118 -9.69 0.62 9.41
N SER A 119 -10.34 1.73 9.07
CA SER A 119 -11.65 2.05 9.63
C SER A 119 -12.71 1.03 9.18
N ALA A 120 -12.71 0.64 7.91
CA ALA A 120 -13.60 -0.40 7.40
C ALA A 120 -13.36 -1.76 8.08
N GLN A 121 -12.11 -2.17 8.26
CA GLN A 121 -11.75 -3.41 8.94
C GLN A 121 -12.17 -3.38 10.42
N ARG A 122 -11.95 -2.26 11.11
CA ARG A 122 -12.36 -2.08 12.50
C ARG A 122 -13.88 -2.13 12.66
N GLU A 123 -14.61 -1.54 11.71
CA GLU A 123 -16.08 -1.60 11.68
C GLU A 123 -16.58 -3.02 11.43
N SER A 124 -16.01 -3.76 10.48
CA SER A 124 -16.38 -5.16 10.24
C SER A 124 -16.14 -6.06 11.46
N LEU A 125 -15.05 -5.82 12.22
CA LEU A 125 -14.77 -6.55 13.45
C LEU A 125 -15.75 -6.20 14.58
N ARG A 126 -16.20 -4.94 14.65
CA ARG A 126 -17.20 -4.51 15.62
C ARG A 126 -18.55 -5.16 15.34
N ILE A 127 -19.03 -5.10 14.09
CA ILE A 127 -20.29 -5.70 13.65
C ILE A 127 -20.26 -7.23 13.87
N GLY A 128 -19.12 -7.90 13.62
CA GLY A 128 -18.97 -9.33 13.89
C GLY A 128 -19.05 -9.69 15.37
N ARG A 129 -18.55 -8.85 16.28
CA ARG A 129 -18.62 -9.05 17.74
C ARG A 129 -20.03 -8.79 18.27
N GLU A 130 -20.71 -7.78 17.75
CA GLU A 130 -22.10 -7.47 18.11
C GLU A 130 -23.04 -8.56 17.57
N GLY A 131 -22.84 -9.08 16.36
CA GLY A 131 -23.61 -10.21 15.81
C GLY A 131 -23.42 -11.53 16.57
N ALA A 132 -22.19 -11.84 16.99
CA ALA A 132 -21.91 -13.04 17.79
C ALA A 132 -22.51 -12.97 19.21
N ALA A 133 -22.59 -11.78 19.81
CA ALA A 133 -23.21 -11.57 21.12
C ALA A 133 -24.74 -11.78 21.09
N VAL A 134 -25.40 -11.41 19.98
CA VAL A 134 -26.86 -11.59 19.83
C VAL A 134 -27.23 -13.07 19.63
N THR A 135 -26.39 -13.88 18.97
CA THR A 135 -26.63 -15.32 18.82
C THR A 135 -26.29 -16.15 20.06
N ALA A 136 -25.34 -15.70 20.88
CA ALA A 136 -24.96 -16.40 22.11
C ALA A 136 -26.00 -16.27 23.24
N ALA A 137 -26.89 -15.27 23.17
CA ALA A 137 -27.95 -15.05 24.15
C ALA A 137 -29.21 -15.90 23.92
N ALA A 138 -29.24 -16.79 22.91
CA ALA A 138 -30.42 -17.58 22.54
C ALA A 138 -30.25 -19.11 22.67
N VAL A 139 -29.20 -19.60 23.34
CA VAL A 139 -29.02 -21.05 23.61
C VAL A 139 -29.06 -21.29 25.11
N GLU A 140 -30.26 -21.56 25.62
CA GLU A 140 -30.50 -22.09 26.97
C GLU A 140 -29.98 -23.53 27.08
N PRO A 141 -29.18 -23.89 28.11
CA PRO A 141 -28.74 -25.26 28.33
C PRO A 141 -29.77 -26.02 29.19
N ASP A 142 -30.78 -26.64 28.56
CA ASP A 142 -31.58 -27.65 29.25
C ASP A 142 -30.84 -28.99 29.30
N SER A 143 -30.83 -29.58 30.49
CA SER A 143 -29.87 -30.56 30.96
C SER A 143 -30.40 -31.98 30.85
N LYS A 144 -29.77 -32.87 30.07
CA LYS A 144 -29.85 -34.33 30.33
C LYS A 144 -28.50 -35.02 30.13
N LYS A 145 -27.97 -35.51 31.25
CA LYS A 145 -26.80 -36.39 31.35
C LYS A 145 -26.99 -37.64 30.49
N ILE A 146 -26.00 -37.97 29.66
CA ILE A 146 -25.79 -39.33 29.17
C ILE A 146 -24.32 -39.67 29.43
N LYS A 147 -24.10 -40.77 30.12
CA LYS A 147 -22.82 -41.28 30.63
C LYS A 147 -22.32 -42.33 29.63
N LEU A 148 -21.20 -42.10 28.95
CA LEU A 148 -20.40 -43.18 28.38
C LEU A 148 -18.89 -42.87 28.44
N ASP A 149 -18.25 -43.90 28.96
CA ASP A 149 -16.89 -44.36 29.19
C ASP A 149 -15.83 -44.17 28.09
N GLY A 150 -14.65 -43.71 28.55
CA GLY A 150 -13.32 -44.30 28.33
C GLY A 150 -12.83 -44.64 26.92
N ALA A 151 -11.88 -43.85 26.41
CA ALA A 151 -10.59 -44.34 25.88
C ALA A 151 -9.65 -43.16 25.58
N ALA A 152 -8.48 -43.16 26.22
CA ALA A 152 -7.36 -42.28 25.91
C ALA A 152 -6.66 -42.72 24.62
N LEU A 153 -6.04 -41.79 23.89
CA LEU A 153 -4.69 -41.94 23.32
C LEU A 153 -4.20 -40.63 22.68
N SER A 154 -3.08 -40.16 23.23
CA SER A 154 -2.19 -39.08 22.80
C SER A 154 -1.50 -39.35 21.45
N ILE A 155 -1.03 -38.29 20.77
CA ILE A 155 0.28 -38.25 20.06
C ILE A 155 0.72 -36.79 19.83
N SER A 156 2.04 -36.64 19.84
CA SER A 156 2.89 -35.54 20.27
C SER A 156 3.22 -34.47 19.22
N ALA A 157 3.91 -33.43 19.69
CA ALA A 157 4.55 -32.35 18.96
C ALA A 157 5.72 -32.80 18.07
N ASP A 158 5.92 -32.13 16.93
CA ASP A 158 7.19 -31.51 16.52
C ASP A 158 7.01 -30.74 15.19
N GLY A 159 7.71 -29.61 15.07
CA GLY A 159 7.47 -28.58 14.06
C GLY A 159 8.19 -28.74 12.72
N ILE A 160 7.96 -27.73 11.86
CA ILE A 160 8.78 -27.16 10.76
C ILE A 160 7.86 -26.68 9.63
N ILE A 161 8.00 -25.39 9.27
CA ILE A 161 7.29 -24.66 8.19
C ILE A 161 8.16 -24.68 6.90
N PRO A 162 7.81 -23.99 5.79
CA PRO A 162 6.75 -24.14 4.76
C PRO A 162 7.33 -24.51 3.37
N ALA A 163 6.50 -24.91 2.38
CA ALA A 163 6.77 -24.57 0.97
C ALA A 163 5.57 -24.76 0.03
N SER A 164 5.41 -23.76 -0.84
CA SER A 164 4.83 -23.82 -2.20
C SER A 164 3.31 -23.84 -2.39
N MET A 165 2.84 -22.65 -2.74
CA MET A 165 1.66 -22.36 -3.55
C MET A 165 1.67 -23.16 -4.86
N ASN A 166 0.52 -23.68 -5.30
CA ASN A 166 0.20 -23.64 -6.73
C ASN A 166 -1.31 -23.54 -6.98
N VAL A 167 -1.65 -22.61 -7.86
CA VAL A 167 -3.00 -22.24 -8.31
C VAL A 167 -3.38 -23.13 -9.49
N LYS A 168 -4.50 -23.87 -9.42
CA LYS A 168 -5.15 -24.44 -10.62
C LYS A 168 -6.67 -24.30 -10.58
N LYS A 169 -7.10 -23.19 -11.19
CA LYS A 169 -8.27 -23.01 -12.07
C LYS A 169 -9.02 -24.31 -12.41
N VAL A 170 -10.29 -24.43 -12.01
CA VAL A 170 -11.28 -25.26 -12.70
C VAL A 170 -12.59 -24.47 -12.83
N THR A 171 -12.89 -24.09 -14.05
CA THR A 171 -14.19 -23.59 -14.51
C THR A 171 -15.08 -24.77 -14.89
N ASN A 172 -16.37 -24.75 -14.53
CA ASN A 172 -17.43 -25.50 -15.20
C ASN A 172 -18.77 -24.78 -14.92
N SER A 173 -19.44 -24.10 -15.85
CA SER A 173 -20.20 -24.53 -17.05
C SER A 173 -21.57 -25.16 -16.74
N VAL A 174 -22.51 -24.98 -17.69
CA VAL A 174 -23.91 -25.49 -17.83
C VAL A 174 -24.99 -24.52 -17.28
N LYS A 175 -25.79 -23.77 -18.05
CA LYS A 175 -26.56 -23.94 -19.32
C LYS A 175 -27.97 -24.54 -19.10
N LYS A 176 -28.98 -23.81 -19.64
CA LYS A 176 -30.41 -24.12 -19.88
C LYS A 176 -31.40 -23.95 -18.73
N ILE A 177 -32.30 -22.96 -18.89
CA ILE A 177 -33.74 -23.15 -18.64
C ILE A 177 -34.49 -22.57 -19.86
N LYS A 178 -35.12 -23.46 -20.62
CA LYS A 178 -36.16 -23.18 -21.62
C LYS A 178 -37.54 -23.22 -20.93
N LYS A 179 -38.46 -22.37 -21.37
CA LYS A 179 -39.94 -22.52 -21.55
C LYS A 179 -40.54 -21.08 -21.50
N GLY A 180 -41.33 -20.55 -22.44
CA GLY A 180 -42.07 -21.14 -23.56
C GLY A 180 -43.47 -21.59 -23.14
N THR A 181 -44.43 -20.67 -23.04
CA THR A 181 -45.92 -20.83 -23.06
C THR A 181 -46.50 -19.41 -22.89
N ASP A 182 -47.50 -18.89 -23.57
CA ASP A 182 -48.39 -19.23 -24.69
C ASP A 182 -48.62 -17.90 -25.46
#